data_AF-A0A4W6C8P8-F1
#
_entry.id   AF-A0A4W6C8P8-F1
#
_cell.length_a   1.000
_cell.length_b   1.000
_cell.length_c   1.000
_cell.angle_alpha   90.00
_cell.angle_beta   90.00
_cell.angle_gamma   90.00
#
_symmetry.space_group_name_H-M   'P 1'
#
loop_
_entity.id
_entity.type
_entity.pdbx_description
1 polymer ?
#
loop_
_entity_poly.entity_id
_entity_poly.type
_entity_poly.pdbx_seq_one_letter_code
_entity_poly.pdbx_strand_id
1 'polypeptide(L)' 'RSFLSRLFATRVFGDECKFKETLLPNNYNAYESFVYKGFYIALSKHGRVKRGNKATTAMTVTHFLPRL' A
#
# COMPACT_ATOMS: atom_id res chain seq x y z
N ARG A 1 -3.73 -17.22 12.14
CA ARG A 1 -3.69 -15.75 11.92
C ARG A 1 -3.28 -15.50 10.47
N SER A 2 -4.13 -14.93 9.63
CA SER A 2 -3.83 -14.75 8.19
C SER A 2 -2.78 -13.64 7.97
N PHE A 3 -1.63 -14.00 7.40
CA PHE A 3 -0.50 -13.12 7.08
C PHE A 3 -0.67 -12.35 5.76
N LEU A 4 -1.63 -12.76 4.92
CA LEU A 4 -1.86 -12.26 3.55
C LEU A 4 -2.06 -10.73 3.45
N SER A 5 -2.46 -10.08 4.54
CA SER A 5 -2.76 -8.64 4.57
C SER A 5 -1.61 -7.78 5.10
N ARG A 6 -0.44 -8.36 5.40
CA ARG A 6 0.70 -7.64 5.99
C ARG A 6 1.75 -7.34 4.92
N LEU A 7 2.24 -6.09 4.89
CA LEU A 7 3.39 -5.73 4.07
C LEU A 7 4.67 -6.38 4.60
N PHE A 8 5.48 -6.93 3.70
CA PHE A 8 6.78 -7.49 3.98
C PHE A 8 7.74 -7.19 2.82
N ALA A 9 9.04 -7.39 3.05
CA ALA A 9 10.06 -7.27 2.02
C ALA A 9 10.60 -8.67 1.67
N THR A 10 10.95 -8.87 0.40
CA THR A 10 11.56 -10.09 -0.12
C THR A 10 12.81 -9.75 -0.93
N ARG A 11 13.76 -10.68 -0.99
CA ARG A 11 14.98 -10.54 -1.82
C ARG A 11 14.76 -10.94 -3.28
N VAL A 12 13.71 -11.71 -3.55
CA VAL A 12 13.37 -12.20 -4.89
C VAL A 12 12.11 -11.49 -5.35
N PHE A 13 12.18 -10.88 -6.54
CA PHE A 13 11.03 -10.23 -7.15
C PHE A 13 9.97 -11.26 -7.55
N GLY A 14 8.72 -11.01 -7.17
CA GLY A 14 7.58 -11.86 -7.48
C GLY A 14 6.31 -11.03 -7.67
N ASP A 15 5.19 -11.69 -7.94
CA ASP A 15 3.94 -10.97 -8.27
C ASP A 15 3.40 -10.14 -7.11
N GLU A 16 3.63 -10.54 -5.86
CA GLU A 16 3.27 -9.77 -4.66
C GLU A 16 4.12 -8.49 -4.48
N CYS A 17 5.21 -8.33 -5.25
CA CYS A 17 6.02 -7.10 -5.26
C CYS A 17 5.45 -6.02 -6.18
N LYS A 18 4.45 -6.35 -7.00
CA LYS A 18 3.87 -5.43 -7.99
C LYS A 18 2.71 -4.65 -7.38
N PHE A 19 2.75 -3.33 -7.53
CA PHE A 19 1.69 -2.43 -7.10
C PHE A 19 1.25 -1.54 -8.25
N LYS A 20 -0.06 -1.35 -8.39
CA LYS A 20 -0.65 -0.37 -9.29
C LYS A 20 -0.60 0.99 -8.60
N GLU A 21 0.12 1.92 -9.21
CA GLU A 21 0.10 3.33 -8.83
C GLU A 21 -1.19 3.99 -9.33
N THR A 22 -1.84 4.76 -8.47
CA THR A 22 -3.02 5.57 -8.82
C THR A 22 -2.83 6.97 -8.26
N LEU A 23 -2.90 7.97 -9.15
CA LEU A 23 -2.89 9.37 -8.78
C LEU A 23 -4.20 9.73 -8.07
N LEU A 24 -4.08 10.39 -6.93
CA LEU A 24 -5.16 10.91 -6.10
C LEU A 24 -5.19 12.45 -6.18
N PRO A 25 -6.25 13.09 -5.68
CA PRO A 25 -6.28 14.54 -5.52
C PRO A 25 -5.06 15.07 -4.74
N ASN A 26 -4.71 16.33 -4.98
CA ASN A 26 -3.55 17.00 -4.36
C ASN A 26 -2.20 16.32 -4.65
N ASN A 27 -2.10 15.59 -5.77
CA ASN A 27 -0.87 14.95 -6.25
C ASN A 27 -0.28 13.88 -5.31
N TYR A 28 -1.13 13.26 -4.49
CA TYR A 28 -0.74 12.05 -3.76
C TYR A 28 -0.90 10.81 -4.65
N ASN A 29 -0.14 9.76 -4.36
CA ASN A 29 -0.30 8.46 -4.99
C ASN A 29 -0.78 7.44 -3.96
N ALA A 30 -1.61 6.50 -4.41
CA ALA A 30 -1.91 5.27 -3.70
C ALA A 30 -1.35 4.07 -4.48
N TYR A 31 -0.97 3.03 -3.75
CA TYR A 31 -0.37 1.81 -4.31
C TYR A 31 -1.22 0.60 -3.93
N GLU A 32 -1.94 0.06 -4.91
CA GLU A 32 -2.80 -1.12 -4.76
C GLU A 32 -2.03 -2.39 -5.14
N SER A 33 -2.16 -3.48 -4.39
CA SER A 33 -1.56 -4.76 -4.76
C SER A 33 -2.07 -5.23 -6.13
N PHE A 34 -1.16 -5.69 -6.98
CA PHE A 34 -1.54 -6.22 -8.29
C PHE A 34 -2.35 -7.53 -8.16
N VAL A 35 -1.94 -8.42 -7.25
CA VAL A 35 -2.53 -9.75 -7.03
C VAL A 35 -3.77 -9.67 -6.12
N TYR A 36 -3.74 -8.83 -5.08
CA TYR A 36 -4.84 -8.70 -4.12
C TYR A 36 -5.59 -7.38 -4.30
N LYS A 37 -6.56 -7.36 -5.22
CA LYS A 37 -7.38 -6.17 -5.49
C LYS A 37 -8.07 -5.65 -4.22
N GLY A 38 -8.06 -4.34 -4.05
CA GLY A 38 -8.55 -3.64 -2.87
C GLY A 38 -7.59 -3.61 -1.68
N PHE A 39 -6.37 -4.17 -1.79
CA PHE A 39 -5.37 -4.09 -0.73
C PHE A 39 -4.36 -3.00 -1.05
N TYR A 40 -4.12 -2.09 -0.10
CA TYR A 40 -3.25 -0.94 -0.32
C TYR A 40 -2.02 -0.94 0.58
N ILE A 41 -0.90 -0.40 0.08
CA ILE A 41 0.20 0.01 0.96
C ILE A 41 -0.34 1.09 1.89
N ALA A 42 -0.10 0.94 3.20
CA ALA A 42 -0.61 1.88 4.18
C ALA A 42 0.32 2.01 5.40
N LEU A 43 0.62 3.25 5.76
CA LEU A 43 1.42 3.60 6.94
C LEU A 43 0.61 4.47 7.89
N SER A 44 0.69 4.19 9.19
CA SER A 44 0.18 5.10 10.21
C SER A 44 1.06 6.36 10.31
N LYS A 45 0.52 7.41 10.95
CA LYS A 45 1.28 8.63 11.29
C LYS A 45 2.56 8.39 12.11
N HIS A 46 2.70 7.20 12.72
CA HIS A 46 3.88 6.79 13.49
C HIS A 46 4.81 5.86 12.70
N GLY A 47 4.68 5.79 11.37
CA GLY A 47 5.52 4.96 10.50
C GLY A 47 5.23 3.46 10.56
N ARG A 48 4.25 3.00 11.35
CA ARG A 48 3.89 1.57 11.41
C ARG A 48 3.02 1.16 10.24
N VAL A 49 3.35 0.03 9.62
CA VAL A 49 2.56 -0.64 8.58
C VAL A 49 1.16 -0.98 9.09
N LYS A 50 0.14 -0.67 8.29
CA LYS A 50 -1.24 -1.15 8.48
C LYS A 50 -1.53 -2.35 7.59
N ARG A 51 -2.56 -3.11 7.95
CA ARG A 51 -3.03 -4.22 7.11
C ARG A 51 -3.69 -3.67 5.84
N GLY A 52 -3.25 -4.15 4.68
CA GLY A 52 -3.69 -3.61 3.39
C GLY A 52 -5.19 -3.80 3.13
N ASN A 53 -5.77 -4.89 3.63
CA ASN A 53 -7.21 -5.16 3.52
C ASN A 53 -8.11 -4.30 4.44
N LYS A 54 -7.51 -3.45 5.27
CA LYS A 54 -8.22 -2.49 6.14
C LYS A 54 -7.97 -1.04 5.74
N ALA A 55 -7.30 -0.82 4.62
CA ALA A 55 -6.96 0.49 4.11
C ALA A 55 -7.74 0.74 2.82
N THR A 56 -8.19 1.98 2.61
CA THR A 56 -8.87 2.42 1.40
C THR A 56 -8.30 3.76 0.97
N THR A 57 -8.48 4.15 -0.30
CA THR A 57 -7.99 5.42 -0.86
C THR A 57 -8.63 6.66 -0.23
N ALA A 58 -9.77 6.52 0.47
CA ALA A 58 -10.36 7.59 1.27
C ALA A 58 -9.56 7.90 2.54
N MET A 59 -8.66 7.00 2.97
CA MET A 59 -7.88 7.15 4.19
C MET A 59 -6.49 7.69 3.86
N THR A 60 -6.08 8.76 4.55
CA THR A 60 -4.76 9.41 4.37
C THR A 60 -3.56 8.49 4.62
N VAL A 61 -3.76 7.38 5.34
CA VAL A 61 -2.71 6.35 5.56
C VAL A 61 -2.26 5.66 4.27
N THR A 62 -3.02 5.80 3.18
CA THR A 62 -2.69 5.27 1.84
C THR A 62 -2.09 6.33 0.90
N HIS A 63 -1.98 7.58 1.35
CA HIS A 63 -1.56 8.71 0.53
C HIS A 63 -0.06 8.91 0.67
N PHE A 64 0.68 8.64 -0.40
CA PHE A 64 2.12 8.81 -0.47
C PHE A 64 2.46 9.96 -1.41
N LEU A 65 3.34 10.86 -0.96
CA LEU A 65 3.89 11.91 -1.80
C LEU A 65 5.31 11.52 -2.18
N PRO A 66 5.62 11.30 -3.47
CA PRO A 66 6.99 11.07 -3.91
C PRO A 66 7.87 12.26 -3.50
N ARG A 67 8.97 11.97 -2.80
CA ARG A 67 10.01 12.95 -2.45
C ARG A 67 11.37 12.40 -2.86
N LEU A 68 12.27 13.29 -3.28
CA LEU A 68 13.67 12.98 -3.58
C LEU A 68 14.48 12.83 -2.29
#